data_AF-A0A1M6QWP5-F1
#
_entry.id   AF-A0A1M6QWP5-F1
#
_cell.length_a   1.000
_cell.length_b   1.000
_cell.length_c   1.000
_cell.angle_alpha   90.00
_cell.angle_beta   90.00
_cell.angle_gamma   90.00
#
_symmetry.space_group_name_H-M   'P 1'
#
loop_
_entity.id
_entity.type
_entity.pdbx_description
1 polymer ?
#
loop_
_entity_poly.entity_id
_entity_poly.type
_entity_poly.pdbx_seq_one_letter_code
_entity_poly.pdbx_strand_id
1 'polypeptide(L)'
;MKEFITAFVLITLAEMGDKTQLLAMAFSSKFKSISVLIGIFIGSFLNHGIAIAIGNYVSRFVSIEKIQILASILFILFGLWSLKIDNEDSDEENVKGNYGPIITVALAFFIGELGDKTQLTAMTLGANSKYPIFVLFGTVCGMIVTGGLGIIIGKLLGKKIPEVTMKIVAAFVFIFFGTIGLYKYIPSIYINTVTTISYFGILLLLILLILRHNLIQKDKYYEERLALVLSKCRNCGQNHIEDCPVNKKRLQLEKEYLGQNIPYLGSVIKYLESLKYLDINLYEKVHNSYKCKNEKNKL
;
A
#
# COMPACT_ATOMS: atom_id res chain seq x y z
N MET A 1 -25.65 -19.51 -2.98
CA MET A 1 -25.44 -19.03 -1.59
C MET A 1 -24.00 -19.24 -1.13
N LYS A 2 -23.44 -20.46 -1.13
CA LYS A 2 -22.04 -20.73 -0.72
C LYS A 2 -21.01 -19.88 -1.48
N GLU A 3 -21.11 -19.82 -2.81
CA GLU A 3 -20.17 -19.06 -3.66
C GLU A 3 -20.18 -17.55 -3.36
N PHE A 4 -21.37 -16.98 -3.12
CA PHE A 4 -21.51 -15.59 -2.68
C PHE A 4 -20.81 -15.35 -1.34
N ILE A 5 -21.07 -16.18 -0.33
CA ILE A 5 -20.49 -16.01 1.01
C ILE A 5 -18.97 -16.15 0.96
N THR A 6 -18.45 -17.14 0.24
CA THR A 6 -17.00 -17.32 0.06
C THR A 6 -16.36 -16.10 -0.59
N ALA A 7 -16.95 -15.61 -1.70
CA ALA A 7 -16.44 -14.44 -2.40
C ALA A 7 -16.51 -13.16 -1.54
N PHE A 8 -17.63 -12.96 -0.85
CA PHE A 8 -17.83 -11.84 0.06
C PHE A 8 -16.79 -11.81 1.18
N VAL A 9 -16.62 -12.93 1.91
CA VAL A 9 -15.67 -13.01 3.02
C VAL A 9 -14.24 -12.83 2.52
N LEU A 10 -13.85 -13.51 1.44
CA LEU A 10 -12.49 -13.42 0.92
C LEU A 10 -12.15 -12.01 0.44
N ILE A 11 -13.02 -11.37 -0.33
CA ILE A 11 -12.77 -10.01 -0.82
C ILE A 11 -12.78 -9.01 0.34
N THR A 12 -13.71 -9.14 1.29
CA THR A 12 -13.75 -8.24 2.45
C THR A 12 -12.45 -8.32 3.26
N LEU A 13 -11.91 -9.53 3.46
CA LEU A 13 -10.65 -9.72 4.19
C LEU A 13 -9.43 -9.25 3.38
N ALA A 14 -9.41 -9.55 2.07
CA ALA A 14 -8.34 -9.15 1.16
C ALA A 14 -8.22 -7.62 1.03
N GLU A 15 -9.36 -6.93 1.06
CA GLU A 15 -9.47 -5.49 0.87
C GLU A 15 -9.38 -4.69 2.18
N MET A 16 -9.34 -5.37 3.33
CA MET A 16 -9.26 -4.70 4.62
C MET A 16 -7.88 -4.06 4.81
N GLY A 17 -7.86 -2.73 4.76
CA GLY A 17 -6.69 -1.88 4.90
C GLY A 17 -5.97 -1.51 3.63
N ASP A 18 -6.55 -1.85 2.49
CA ASP A 18 -5.83 -1.67 1.25
C ASP A 18 -5.90 -0.24 0.71
N LYS A 19 -5.13 0.00 -0.35
CA LYS A 19 -5.04 1.25 -1.09
C LYS A 19 -6.41 1.78 -1.48
N THR A 20 -7.34 0.93 -1.92
CA THR A 20 -8.66 1.44 -2.33
C THR A 20 -9.56 1.77 -1.14
N GLN A 21 -9.35 1.16 0.03
CA GLN A 21 -9.98 1.62 1.27
C GLN A 21 -9.46 3.01 1.69
N LEU A 22 -8.16 3.28 1.52
CA LEU A 22 -7.58 4.62 1.73
C LEU A 22 -8.09 5.63 0.69
N LEU A 23 -8.26 5.19 -0.56
CA LEU A 23 -8.86 6.00 -1.63
C LEU A 23 -10.33 6.35 -1.32
N ALA A 24 -11.13 5.41 -0.83
CA ALA A 24 -12.50 5.65 -0.37
C ALA A 24 -12.54 6.66 0.78
N MET A 25 -11.60 6.54 1.73
CA MET A 25 -11.40 7.52 2.80
C MET A 25 -11.09 8.91 2.23
N ALA A 26 -10.13 9.01 1.31
CA ALA A 26 -9.75 10.29 0.69
C ALA A 26 -10.93 10.93 -0.04
N PHE A 27 -11.65 10.17 -0.86
CA PHE A 27 -12.84 10.67 -1.57
C PHE A 27 -13.97 11.07 -0.63
N SER A 28 -14.12 10.43 0.53
CA SER A 28 -15.15 10.80 1.52
C SER A 28 -14.98 12.20 2.10
N SER A 29 -13.76 12.76 2.03
CA SER A 29 -13.47 14.14 2.45
C SER A 29 -13.82 15.18 1.38
N LYS A 30 -13.88 14.75 0.10
CA LYS A 30 -14.13 15.62 -1.07
C LYS A 30 -15.56 15.51 -1.60
N PHE A 31 -16.21 14.36 -1.43
CA PHE A 31 -17.50 14.03 -2.03
C PHE A 31 -18.50 13.44 -1.02
N LYS A 32 -19.80 13.48 -1.35
CA LYS A 32 -20.85 12.84 -0.54
C LYS A 32 -20.63 11.33 -0.49
N SER A 33 -20.74 10.73 0.70
CA SER A 33 -20.53 9.28 0.91
C SER A 33 -21.32 8.39 -0.04
N ILE A 34 -22.57 8.74 -0.35
CA ILE A 34 -23.39 7.96 -1.28
C ILE A 34 -22.83 7.99 -2.70
N SER A 35 -22.30 9.13 -3.15
CA SER A 35 -21.66 9.26 -4.46
C SER A 35 -20.38 8.43 -4.53
N VAL A 36 -19.62 8.38 -3.43
CA VAL A 36 -18.43 7.53 -3.32
C VAL A 36 -18.83 6.05 -3.38
N LEU A 37 -19.80 5.61 -2.57
CA LEU A 37 -20.27 4.21 -2.57
C LEU A 37 -20.80 3.76 -3.94
N ILE A 38 -21.54 4.61 -4.65
CA ILE A 38 -22.01 4.30 -6.01
C ILE A 38 -20.82 4.19 -6.97
N GLY A 39 -19.83 5.07 -6.85
CA GLY A 39 -18.60 4.98 -7.63
C GLY A 39 -17.86 3.66 -7.37
N ILE A 40 -17.67 3.28 -6.10
CA ILE A 40 -17.06 2.01 -5.70
C ILE A 40 -17.81 0.84 -6.30
N PHE A 41 -19.15 0.83 -6.19
CA PHE A 41 -19.99 -0.21 -6.78
C PHE A 41 -19.76 -0.34 -8.28
N ILE A 42 -19.83 0.76 -9.04
CA ILE A 42 -19.67 0.72 -10.50
C ILE A 42 -18.26 0.26 -10.87
N GLY A 43 -17.23 0.85 -10.27
CA GLY A 43 -15.83 0.51 -10.56
C GLY A 43 -15.50 -0.95 -10.27
N SER A 44 -15.87 -1.43 -9.07
CA SER A 44 -15.65 -2.82 -8.68
C SER A 44 -16.49 -3.82 -9.49
N PHE A 45 -17.75 -3.48 -9.81
CA PHE A 45 -18.62 -4.33 -10.62
C PHE A 45 -18.05 -4.53 -12.02
N LEU A 46 -17.58 -3.47 -12.67
CA LEU A 46 -16.94 -3.56 -13.98
C LEU A 46 -15.63 -4.35 -13.88
N ASN A 47 -14.79 -4.06 -12.88
CA ASN A 47 -13.50 -4.71 -12.75
C ASN A 47 -13.62 -6.21 -12.47
N HIS A 48 -14.38 -6.59 -11.44
CA HIS A 48 -14.61 -7.99 -11.09
C HIS A 48 -15.46 -8.71 -12.13
N GLY A 49 -16.38 -8.00 -12.80
CA GLY A 49 -17.18 -8.55 -13.90
C GLY A 49 -16.29 -9.02 -15.04
N ILE A 50 -15.33 -8.19 -15.47
CA ILE A 50 -14.34 -8.57 -16.49
C ILE A 50 -13.49 -9.74 -16.01
N ALA A 51 -12.98 -9.68 -14.78
CA ALA A 51 -12.14 -10.74 -14.22
C ALA A 51 -12.84 -12.10 -14.19
N ILE A 52 -14.10 -12.13 -13.72
CA ILE A 52 -14.92 -13.34 -13.66
C ILE A 52 -15.27 -13.85 -15.06
N ALA A 53 -15.58 -12.96 -16.00
CA ALA A 53 -15.85 -13.33 -17.38
C ALA A 53 -14.63 -13.99 -18.04
N ILE A 54 -13.43 -13.40 -17.85
CA ILE A 54 -12.18 -13.97 -18.32
C ILE A 54 -11.91 -15.31 -17.63
N GLY A 55 -12.07 -15.40 -16.31
CA GLY A 55 -11.87 -16.64 -15.55
C GLY A 55 -12.73 -17.80 -16.04
N ASN A 56 -14.03 -17.55 -16.23
CA ASN A 56 -14.98 -18.54 -16.76
C ASN A 56 -14.68 -18.94 -18.22
N TYR A 57 -14.19 -18.00 -19.03
CA TYR A 57 -13.76 -18.31 -20.39
C TYR A 57 -12.50 -19.19 -20.40
N VAL A 58 -11.49 -18.84 -19.61
CA VAL A 58 -10.20 -19.55 -19.52
C VAL A 58 -10.37 -20.96 -18.95
N SER A 59 -11.29 -21.17 -17.99
CA SER A 59 -11.57 -22.49 -17.41
C SER A 59 -12.11 -23.54 -18.38
N ARG A 60 -12.54 -23.14 -19.59
CA ARG A 60 -12.94 -24.07 -20.65
C ARG A 60 -11.75 -24.73 -21.36
N PHE A 61 -10.58 -24.08 -21.31
CA PHE A 61 -9.37 -24.51 -22.01
C PHE A 61 -8.24 -24.91 -21.06
N VAL A 62 -8.36 -24.56 -19.78
CA VAL A 62 -7.35 -24.78 -18.75
C VAL A 62 -7.99 -25.55 -17.60
N SER A 63 -7.36 -26.66 -17.17
CA SER A 63 -7.87 -27.44 -16.05
C SER A 63 -7.91 -26.61 -14.76
N ILE A 64 -8.92 -26.89 -13.93
CA ILE A 64 -9.16 -26.23 -12.64
C ILE A 64 -7.92 -26.21 -11.75
N GLU A 65 -7.12 -27.27 -11.79
CA GLU A 65 -5.88 -27.44 -11.03
C GLU A 65 -4.82 -26.41 -11.46
N LYS A 66 -4.64 -26.20 -12.76
CA LYS A 66 -3.68 -25.23 -13.30
C LYS A 66 -4.08 -23.80 -12.94
N ILE A 67 -5.37 -23.49 -12.95
CA ILE A 67 -5.90 -22.18 -12.54
C ILE A 67 -5.62 -21.94 -11.05
N GLN A 68 -5.83 -22.96 -10.21
CA GLN A 68 -5.58 -22.86 -8.77
C GLN A 68 -4.10 -22.74 -8.43
N ILE A 69 -3.21 -23.46 -9.14
CA ILE A 69 -1.76 -23.30 -9.00
C ILE A 69 -1.36 -21.86 -9.37
N LEU A 70 -1.84 -21.35 -10.52
CA LEU A 70 -1.54 -19.98 -10.96
C LEU A 70 -2.02 -18.95 -9.94
N ALA A 71 -3.24 -19.08 -9.43
CA ALA A 71 -3.80 -18.20 -8.40
C ALA A 71 -2.97 -18.23 -7.10
N SER A 72 -2.51 -19.41 -6.69
CA SER A 72 -1.68 -19.59 -5.49
C SER A 72 -0.32 -18.90 -5.63
N ILE A 73 0.29 -18.99 -6.81
CA ILE A 73 1.54 -18.27 -7.13
C ILE A 73 1.30 -16.76 -7.08
N LEU A 74 0.23 -16.28 -7.70
CA LEU A 74 -0.13 -14.86 -7.72
C LEU A 74 -0.36 -14.30 -6.32
N PHE A 75 -1.04 -15.05 -5.44
CA PHE A 75 -1.18 -14.66 -4.05
C PHE A 75 0.16 -14.50 -3.33
N ILE A 76 1.11 -15.43 -3.50
CA ILE A 76 2.44 -15.28 -2.90
C ILE A 76 3.15 -14.03 -3.45
N LEU A 77 3.09 -13.79 -4.76
CA LEU A 77 3.68 -12.62 -5.38
C LEU A 77 3.07 -11.31 -4.85
N PHE A 78 1.75 -11.26 -4.69
CA PHE A 78 1.08 -10.09 -4.12
C PHE A 78 1.39 -9.89 -2.65
N GLY A 79 1.49 -10.96 -1.88
CA GLY A 79 1.89 -10.84 -0.49
C GLY A 79 3.30 -10.27 -0.34
N LEU A 80 4.24 -10.72 -1.17
CA LEU A 80 5.59 -10.15 -1.24
C LEU A 80 5.58 -8.69 -1.72
N TRP A 81 4.81 -8.37 -2.77
CA TRP A 81 4.72 -7.00 -3.27
C TRP A 81 4.12 -6.04 -2.24
N SER A 82 3.10 -6.49 -1.49
CA SER A 82 2.44 -5.70 -0.45
C SER A 82 3.38 -5.34 0.70
N LEU A 83 4.40 -6.16 0.97
CA LEU A 83 5.45 -5.82 1.95
C LEU A 83 6.30 -4.62 1.54
N LYS A 84 6.33 -4.23 0.25
CA LYS A 84 7.11 -3.06 -0.20
C LYS A 84 6.46 -1.77 0.29
N ILE A 85 7.22 -0.96 1.03
CA ILE A 85 6.77 0.33 1.56
C ILE A 85 7.41 1.44 0.74
N ASP A 86 6.63 2.06 -0.14
CA ASP A 86 7.03 3.27 -0.84
C ASP A 86 6.77 4.48 0.08
N ASN A 87 7.82 5.24 0.41
CA ASN A 87 7.75 6.42 1.29
C ASN A 87 7.51 7.73 0.51
N GLU A 88 6.84 7.67 -0.63
CA GLU A 88 6.58 8.88 -1.42
C GLU A 88 5.55 9.75 -0.71
N ASP A 89 5.73 11.08 -0.76
CA ASP A 89 4.63 11.97 -0.39
C ASP A 89 3.49 11.58 -1.32
N SER A 90 2.33 11.22 -0.75
CA SER A 90 1.10 11.13 -1.51
C SER A 90 0.77 12.53 -2.01
N ASP A 91 1.48 12.97 -3.06
CA ASP A 91 1.06 14.05 -3.92
C ASP A 91 -0.30 13.57 -4.41
N GLU A 92 -1.35 14.13 -3.81
CA GLU A 92 -2.72 13.87 -4.20
C GLU A 92 -2.74 13.97 -5.72
N GLU A 93 -2.98 12.83 -6.39
CA GLU A 93 -3.18 12.82 -7.83
C GLU A 93 -4.27 13.85 -8.11
N ASN A 94 -3.83 14.98 -8.66
CA ASN A 94 -4.73 16.02 -9.13
C ASN A 94 -5.34 15.48 -10.41
N VAL A 95 -6.35 14.62 -10.28
CA VAL A 95 -7.21 14.21 -11.37
C VAL A 95 -8.00 15.46 -11.79
N LYS A 96 -7.36 16.31 -12.60
CA LYS A 96 -7.97 17.42 -13.32
C LYS A 96 -8.86 16.84 -14.42
N GLY A 97 -10.07 16.45 -14.05
CA GLY A 97 -11.11 16.06 -14.98
C GLY A 97 -12.42 16.74 -14.61
N ASN A 98 -13.15 17.26 -15.60
CA ASN A 98 -14.50 17.84 -15.45
C ASN A 98 -15.59 16.77 -15.15
N TYR A 99 -15.21 15.63 -14.55
CA TYR A 99 -16.10 14.51 -14.29
C TYR A 99 -16.77 14.64 -12.92
N GLY A 100 -18.05 14.25 -12.84
CA GLY A 100 -18.80 14.24 -11.60
C GLY A 100 -18.27 13.19 -10.60
N PRO A 101 -18.55 13.34 -9.30
CA PRO A 101 -17.98 12.51 -8.22
C PRO A 101 -18.08 11.00 -8.44
N ILE A 102 -19.20 10.52 -8.97
CA ILE A 102 -19.45 9.08 -9.20
C ILE A 102 -18.48 8.53 -10.25
N ILE A 103 -18.31 9.23 -11.37
CA ILE A 103 -17.46 8.78 -12.48
C ILE A 103 -16.00 8.81 -12.05
N THR A 104 -15.59 9.87 -11.35
CA THR A 104 -14.22 9.99 -10.81
C THR A 104 -13.88 8.83 -9.89
N VAL A 105 -14.77 8.51 -8.93
CA VAL A 105 -14.54 7.39 -8.00
C VAL A 105 -14.61 6.05 -8.72
N ALA A 106 -15.54 5.85 -9.65
CA ALA A 106 -15.66 4.61 -10.40
C ALA A 106 -14.42 4.31 -11.24
N LEU A 107 -13.88 5.31 -11.94
CA LEU A 107 -12.65 5.16 -12.72
C LEU A 107 -11.45 4.90 -11.81
N ALA A 108 -11.35 5.61 -10.69
CA ALA A 108 -10.25 5.43 -9.75
C ALA A 108 -10.27 4.01 -9.13
N PHE A 109 -11.44 3.49 -8.76
CA PHE A 109 -11.57 2.11 -8.29
C PHE A 109 -11.35 1.10 -9.41
N PHE A 110 -11.90 1.32 -10.60
CA PHE A 110 -11.71 0.41 -11.72
C PHE A 110 -10.23 0.28 -12.08
N ILE A 111 -9.54 1.41 -12.29
CA ILE A 111 -8.13 1.46 -12.68
C ILE A 111 -7.24 1.00 -11.52
N GLY A 112 -7.52 1.45 -10.30
CA GLY A 112 -6.74 1.10 -9.11
C GLY A 112 -6.75 -0.39 -8.80
N GLU A 113 -7.82 -1.10 -9.19
CA GLU A 113 -7.98 -2.54 -9.00
C GLU A 113 -7.58 -3.37 -10.23
N LEU A 114 -7.11 -2.75 -11.33
CA LEU A 114 -6.65 -3.49 -12.50
C LEU A 114 -5.35 -4.23 -12.18
N GLY A 115 -5.38 -5.55 -12.33
CA GLY A 115 -4.25 -6.44 -12.06
C GLY A 115 -4.01 -6.70 -10.58
N ASP A 116 -4.94 -6.31 -9.69
CA ASP A 116 -4.77 -6.49 -8.26
C ASP A 116 -5.22 -7.88 -7.76
N LYS A 117 -4.82 -8.20 -6.54
CA LYS A 117 -5.09 -9.43 -5.80
C LYS A 117 -6.57 -9.81 -5.74
N THR A 118 -7.44 -8.85 -5.53
CA THR A 118 -8.90 -8.98 -5.50
C THR A 118 -9.46 -9.32 -6.88
N GLN A 119 -8.93 -8.69 -7.93
CA GLN A 119 -9.30 -8.98 -9.32
C GLN A 119 -8.91 -10.43 -9.69
N LEU A 120 -7.69 -10.86 -9.36
CA LEU A 120 -7.27 -12.23 -9.62
C LEU A 120 -8.02 -13.24 -8.75
N THR A 121 -8.34 -12.90 -7.50
CA THR A 121 -9.23 -13.69 -6.64
C THR A 121 -10.61 -13.86 -7.29
N ALA A 122 -11.20 -12.76 -7.77
CA ALA A 122 -12.50 -12.78 -8.45
C ALA A 122 -12.44 -13.65 -9.71
N MET A 123 -11.38 -13.52 -10.52
CA MET A 123 -11.15 -14.38 -11.69
C MET A 123 -11.10 -15.87 -11.31
N THR A 124 -10.31 -16.23 -10.30
CA THR A 124 -10.17 -17.62 -9.84
C THR A 124 -11.47 -18.17 -9.26
N LEU A 125 -12.15 -17.40 -8.41
CA LEU A 125 -13.43 -17.82 -7.85
C LEU A 125 -14.49 -17.97 -8.95
N GLY A 126 -14.51 -17.06 -9.92
CA GLY A 126 -15.38 -17.12 -11.09
C GLY A 126 -15.13 -18.37 -11.93
N ALA A 127 -13.87 -18.67 -12.24
CA ALA A 127 -13.43 -19.85 -13.00
C ALA A 127 -13.84 -21.18 -12.34
N ASN A 128 -13.89 -21.21 -11.01
CA ASN A 128 -14.18 -22.42 -10.24
C ASN A 128 -15.62 -22.52 -9.75
N SER A 129 -16.47 -21.56 -10.10
CA SER A 129 -17.84 -21.48 -9.62
C SER A 129 -18.84 -22.08 -10.60
N LYS A 130 -19.85 -22.77 -10.07
CA LYS A 130 -21.00 -23.22 -10.86
C LYS A 130 -21.92 -22.05 -11.21
N TYR A 131 -21.98 -21.03 -10.36
CA TYR A 131 -22.80 -19.84 -10.58
C TYR A 131 -21.99 -18.54 -10.42
N PRO A 132 -21.20 -18.15 -11.44
CA PRO A 132 -20.29 -16.99 -11.40
C PRO A 132 -20.95 -15.65 -11.07
N ILE A 133 -22.25 -15.51 -11.37
CA ILE A 133 -23.00 -14.30 -11.02
C ILE A 133 -23.08 -14.09 -9.51
N PHE A 134 -23.16 -15.16 -8.71
CA PHE A 134 -23.16 -15.06 -7.25
C PHE A 134 -21.77 -14.72 -6.71
N VAL A 135 -20.71 -15.16 -7.39
CA VAL A 135 -19.35 -14.72 -7.08
C VAL A 135 -19.23 -13.22 -7.30
N LEU A 136 -19.71 -12.70 -8.45
CA LEU A 136 -19.66 -11.26 -8.75
C LEU A 136 -20.38 -10.42 -7.69
N PHE A 137 -21.60 -10.79 -7.33
CA PHE A 137 -22.31 -10.07 -6.26
C PHE A 137 -21.60 -10.18 -4.91
N GLY A 138 -21.02 -11.33 -4.60
CA GLY A 138 -20.24 -11.52 -3.37
C GLY A 138 -19.02 -10.61 -3.32
N THR A 139 -18.23 -10.57 -4.41
CA THR A 139 -17.03 -9.73 -4.48
C THR A 139 -17.37 -8.24 -4.41
N VAL A 140 -18.38 -7.79 -5.16
CA VAL A 140 -18.82 -6.39 -5.18
C VAL A 140 -19.40 -5.96 -3.83
N CYS A 141 -20.17 -6.82 -3.16
CA CYS A 141 -20.62 -6.55 -1.79
C CYS A 141 -19.43 -6.41 -0.83
N GLY A 142 -18.38 -7.21 -0.98
CA GLY A 142 -17.15 -7.10 -0.19
C GLY A 142 -16.50 -5.72 -0.37
N MET A 143 -16.35 -5.27 -1.62
CA MET A 143 -15.80 -3.94 -1.95
C MET A 143 -16.64 -2.79 -1.39
N ILE A 144 -17.97 -2.89 -1.44
CA ILE A 144 -18.86 -1.89 -0.84
C ILE A 144 -18.67 -1.84 0.68
N VAL A 145 -18.57 -2.99 1.35
CA VAL A 145 -18.41 -3.05 2.81
C VAL A 145 -17.08 -2.45 3.23
N THR A 146 -15.97 -2.83 2.60
CA THR A 146 -14.65 -2.28 2.93
C THR A 146 -14.54 -0.80 2.58
N GLY A 147 -15.05 -0.39 1.42
CA GLY A 147 -15.16 1.01 1.02
C GLY A 147 -16.01 1.83 1.99
N GLY A 148 -17.15 1.28 2.43
CA GLY A 148 -18.03 1.88 3.44
C GLY A 148 -17.35 2.05 4.79
N LEU A 149 -16.61 1.03 5.25
CA LEU A 149 -15.76 1.14 6.45
C LEU A 149 -14.69 2.23 6.27
N GLY A 150 -14.03 2.28 5.11
CA GLY A 150 -13.05 3.33 4.78
C GLY A 150 -13.66 4.73 4.85
N ILE A 151 -14.88 4.91 4.36
CA ILE A 151 -15.63 6.18 4.43
C ILE A 151 -15.97 6.56 5.88
N ILE A 152 -16.45 5.60 6.69
CA ILE A 152 -16.80 5.82 8.10
C ILE A 152 -15.55 6.22 8.88
N ILE A 153 -14.48 5.45 8.74
CA ILE A 153 -13.17 5.71 9.32
C ILE A 153 -12.66 7.08 8.84
N GLY A 154 -12.75 7.38 7.54
CA GLY A 154 -12.30 8.65 6.98
C GLY A 154 -12.99 9.87 7.59
N LYS A 155 -14.30 9.76 7.84
CA LYS A 155 -15.08 10.80 8.52
C LYS A 155 -14.76 10.92 10.01
N LEU A 156 -14.46 9.82 10.69
CA LEU A 156 -14.23 9.79 12.14
C LEU A 156 -12.78 10.09 12.53
N LEU A 157 -11.81 9.64 11.74
CA LEU A 157 -10.41 9.52 12.16
C LEU A 157 -9.46 10.55 11.55
N GLY A 158 -9.91 11.38 10.60
CA GLY A 158 -9.14 12.53 10.10
C GLY A 158 -7.61 12.33 10.15
N LYS A 159 -7.11 11.38 9.34
CA LYS A 159 -5.70 10.92 9.24
C LYS A 159 -5.13 10.27 10.52
N LYS A 160 -5.18 8.92 10.64
CA LYS A 160 -4.23 8.13 11.48
C LYS A 160 -4.36 6.60 11.38
N ILE A 161 -4.51 6.03 10.18
CA ILE A 161 -4.23 4.58 10.01
C ILE A 161 -2.79 4.46 9.49
N PRO A 162 -1.89 3.77 10.22
CA PRO A 162 -0.55 3.51 9.72
C PRO A 162 -0.65 2.55 8.53
N GLU A 163 -0.49 3.10 7.33
CA GLU A 163 -0.48 2.37 6.04
C GLU A 163 0.41 1.12 6.08
N VAL A 164 1.54 1.21 6.80
CA VAL A 164 2.48 0.12 7.02
C VAL A 164 1.82 -1.09 7.67
N THR A 165 0.97 -0.89 8.68
CA THR A 165 0.31 -1.99 9.39
C THR A 165 -0.63 -2.76 8.45
N MET A 166 -1.38 -2.05 7.61
CA MET A 166 -2.30 -2.69 6.69
C MET A 166 -1.56 -3.50 5.62
N LYS A 167 -0.48 -2.94 5.07
CA LYS A 167 0.41 -3.64 4.13
C LYS A 167 0.97 -4.94 4.70
N ILE A 168 1.40 -4.93 5.98
CA ILE A 168 1.92 -6.13 6.65
C ILE A 168 0.82 -7.20 6.84
N VAL A 169 -0.38 -6.78 7.26
CA VAL A 169 -1.51 -7.71 7.47
C VAL A 169 -1.92 -8.35 6.13
N ALA A 170 -2.07 -7.54 5.07
CA ALA A 170 -2.39 -8.04 3.73
C ALA A 170 -1.33 -9.04 3.25
N ALA A 171 -0.05 -8.69 3.37
CA ALA A 171 1.05 -9.56 2.98
C ALA A 171 0.99 -10.94 3.64
N PHE A 172 0.74 -10.98 4.96
CA PHE A 172 0.60 -12.23 5.70
C PHE A 172 -0.54 -13.09 5.16
N VAL A 173 -1.72 -12.50 4.98
CA VAL A 173 -2.92 -13.21 4.48
C VAL A 173 -2.66 -13.81 3.09
N PHE A 174 -2.06 -13.04 2.19
CA PHE A 174 -1.78 -13.49 0.83
C PHE A 174 -0.73 -14.60 0.76
N ILE A 175 0.38 -14.44 1.49
CA ILE A 175 1.40 -15.49 1.57
C ILE A 175 0.80 -16.76 2.17
N PHE A 176 -0.01 -16.64 3.23
CA PHE A 176 -0.64 -17.79 3.89
C PHE A 176 -1.57 -18.57 2.95
N PHE A 177 -2.55 -17.90 2.34
CA PHE A 177 -3.50 -18.57 1.44
C PHE A 177 -2.82 -19.06 0.14
N GLY A 178 -1.85 -18.31 -0.38
CA GLY A 178 -1.06 -18.73 -1.52
C GLY A 178 -0.23 -19.99 -1.23
N THR A 179 0.40 -20.07 -0.05
CA THR A 179 1.15 -21.26 0.37
C THR A 179 0.24 -22.49 0.52
N ILE A 180 -0.91 -22.33 1.19
CA ILE A 180 -1.89 -23.42 1.37
C ILE A 180 -2.44 -23.88 0.02
N GLY A 181 -2.80 -22.95 -0.87
CA GLY A 181 -3.27 -23.27 -2.21
C GLY A 181 -2.21 -24.04 -3.00
N LEU A 182 -0.96 -23.58 -2.97
CA LEU A 182 0.14 -24.22 -3.68
C LEU A 182 0.36 -25.67 -3.19
N TYR A 183 0.37 -25.87 -1.87
CA TYR A 183 0.50 -27.20 -1.27
C TYR A 183 -0.65 -28.15 -1.66
N LYS A 184 -1.87 -27.61 -1.81
CA LYS A 184 -3.06 -28.41 -2.11
C LYS A 184 -3.17 -28.84 -3.57
N TYR A 185 -2.75 -27.98 -4.50
CA TYR A 185 -3.02 -28.16 -5.93
C TYR A 185 -1.80 -28.58 -6.76
N ILE A 186 -0.58 -28.45 -6.25
CA ILE A 186 0.60 -29.00 -6.92
C ILE A 186 0.57 -30.54 -6.90
N PRO A 187 0.94 -31.22 -8.01
CA PRO A 187 1.03 -32.68 -8.03
C PRO A 187 1.98 -33.21 -6.96
N SER A 188 1.58 -34.29 -6.26
CA SER A 188 2.30 -34.84 -5.11
C SER A 188 3.76 -35.25 -5.42
N ILE A 189 4.09 -35.52 -6.68
CA ILE A 189 5.47 -35.80 -7.11
C ILE A 189 6.45 -34.65 -6.82
N TYR A 190 5.95 -33.41 -6.76
CA TYR A 190 6.75 -32.23 -6.45
C TYR A 190 6.73 -31.87 -4.96
N ILE A 191 5.91 -32.54 -4.14
CA ILE A 191 5.83 -32.29 -2.69
C ILE A 191 6.74 -33.30 -2.00
N ASN A 192 8.00 -32.92 -1.82
CA ASN A 192 8.97 -33.68 -1.04
C ASN A 192 9.60 -32.79 0.04
N THR A 193 10.31 -33.41 0.99
CA THR A 193 10.94 -32.68 2.10
C THR A 193 11.91 -31.61 1.61
N VAL A 194 12.69 -31.92 0.56
CA VAL A 194 13.69 -31.01 0.00
C VAL A 194 13.02 -29.76 -0.60
N THR A 195 12.07 -29.94 -1.50
CA THR A 195 11.31 -28.86 -2.16
C THR A 195 10.53 -28.01 -1.18
N THR A 196 9.96 -28.62 -0.13
CA THR A 196 9.25 -27.89 0.92
C THR A 196 10.21 -26.99 1.71
N ILE A 197 11.37 -27.51 2.13
CA ILE A 197 12.39 -26.72 2.83
C ILE A 197 12.93 -25.61 1.91
N SER A 198 13.26 -25.93 0.65
CA SER A 198 13.75 -24.94 -0.31
C SER A 198 12.73 -23.83 -0.56
N TYR A 199 11.44 -24.15 -0.66
CA TYR A 199 10.37 -23.16 -0.82
C TYR A 199 10.34 -22.16 0.34
N PHE A 200 10.29 -22.64 1.60
CA PHE A 200 10.26 -21.75 2.76
C PHE A 200 11.58 -20.96 2.92
N GLY A 201 12.72 -21.57 2.56
CA GLY A 201 14.01 -20.88 2.56
C GLY A 201 14.06 -19.72 1.57
N ILE A 202 13.58 -19.91 0.35
CA ILE A 202 13.49 -18.85 -0.68
C ILE A 202 12.50 -17.78 -0.26
N LEU A 203 11.32 -18.17 0.23
CA LEU A 203 10.29 -17.22 0.68
C LEU A 203 10.81 -16.33 1.81
N LEU A 204 11.49 -16.91 2.80
CA LEU A 204 12.11 -16.17 3.90
C LEU A 204 13.20 -15.23 3.38
N LEU A 205 14.06 -15.69 2.47
CA LEU A 205 15.10 -14.85 1.87
C LEU A 205 14.49 -13.64 1.15
N LEU A 206 13.44 -13.83 0.35
CA LEU A 206 12.76 -12.75 -0.34
C LEU A 206 12.14 -11.74 0.63
N ILE A 207 11.48 -12.22 1.69
CA ILE A 207 10.94 -11.35 2.75
C ILE A 207 12.06 -10.52 3.39
N LEU A 208 13.18 -11.14 3.76
CA LEU A 208 14.32 -10.44 4.36
C LEU A 208 14.94 -9.40 3.41
N LEU A 209 15.03 -9.71 2.11
CA LEU A 209 15.52 -8.77 1.10
C LEU A 209 14.59 -7.55 0.96
N ILE A 210 13.27 -7.77 0.95
CA ILE A 210 12.27 -6.70 0.86
C ILE A 210 12.30 -5.84 2.14
N LEU A 211 12.36 -6.46 3.32
CA LEU A 211 12.48 -5.72 4.58
C LEU A 211 13.77 -4.88 4.62
N ARG A 212 14.89 -5.45 4.18
CA ARG A 212 16.15 -4.70 4.05
C ARG A 212 16.03 -3.54 3.05
N HIS A 213 15.39 -3.77 1.90
CA HIS A 213 15.15 -2.72 0.91
C HIS A 213 14.30 -1.58 1.48
N ASN A 214 13.21 -1.90 2.20
CA ASN A 214 12.35 -0.91 2.83
C ASN A 214 13.09 -0.07 3.88
N LEU A 215 13.96 -0.69 4.69
CA LEU A 215 14.78 0.02 5.66
C LEU A 215 15.72 1.01 4.98
N ILE A 216 16.40 0.58 3.90
CA ILE A 216 17.29 1.44 3.12
C ILE A 216 16.54 2.61 2.49
N GLN A 217 15.35 2.36 1.92
CA GLN A 217 14.52 3.40 1.32
C GLN A 217 13.96 4.37 2.36
N LYS A 218 13.62 3.89 3.56
CA LYS A 218 13.23 4.72 4.69
C LYS A 218 14.36 5.69 5.04
N ASP A 219 15.57 5.17 5.25
CA ASP A 219 16.73 6.01 5.59
C ASP A 219 17.00 7.08 4.53
N LYS A 220 16.96 6.69 3.25
CA LYS A 220 17.18 7.62 2.13
C LYS A 220 16.11 8.71 2.05
N TYR A 221 14.83 8.36 2.25
CA TYR A 221 13.74 9.34 2.26
C TYR A 221 13.93 10.41 3.33
N TYR A 222 14.17 10.00 4.59
CA TYR A 222 14.35 10.95 5.69
C TYR A 222 15.64 11.76 5.57
N GLU A 223 16.73 11.17 5.08
CA GLU A 223 17.96 11.89 4.74
C GLU A 223 17.69 13.05 3.78
N GLU A 224 17.09 12.75 2.62
CA GLU A 224 16.87 13.74 1.57
C GLU A 224 15.92 14.84 2.01
N ARG A 225 14.89 14.49 2.79
CA ARG A 225 13.87 15.42 3.30
C ARG A 225 14.41 16.30 4.40
N LEU A 226 15.16 15.76 5.36
CA LEU A 226 15.79 16.53 6.41
C LEU A 226 16.80 17.52 5.81
N ALA A 227 17.64 17.07 4.86
CA ALA A 227 18.56 17.95 4.13
C ALA A 227 17.83 19.08 3.37
N LEU A 228 16.68 18.78 2.75
CA LEU A 228 15.85 19.78 2.04
C LEU A 228 15.23 20.80 3.00
N VAL A 229 14.76 20.36 4.17
CA VAL A 229 14.19 21.26 5.17
C VAL A 229 15.29 22.16 5.72
N LEU A 230 16.47 21.61 6.01
CA LEU A 230 17.63 22.37 6.49
C LEU A 230 18.14 23.39 5.46
N SER A 231 18.10 23.08 4.15
CA SER A 231 18.47 24.06 3.11
C SER A 231 17.48 25.22 2.98
N LYS A 232 16.26 25.06 3.50
CA LYS A 232 15.25 26.13 3.61
C LYS A 232 15.30 26.87 4.95
N CYS A 233 16.00 26.34 5.96
CA CYS A 233 16.19 27.03 7.23
C CYS A 233 17.09 28.26 7.04
N ARG A 234 16.68 29.39 7.62
CA ARG A 234 17.52 30.60 7.71
C ARG A 234 18.38 30.52 8.98
N ASN A 235 19.55 31.16 8.96
CA ASN A 235 20.36 31.35 10.17
C ASN A 235 19.72 32.46 11.01
N CYS A 236 18.74 32.10 11.85
CA CYS A 236 17.96 33.05 12.64
C CYS A 236 18.67 33.50 13.92
N GLY A 237 19.72 32.78 14.35
CA GLY A 237 20.48 33.12 15.56
C GLY A 237 19.58 33.28 16.79
N GLN A 238 19.70 34.41 17.49
CA GLN A 238 18.88 34.75 18.67
C GLN A 238 17.41 35.10 18.34
N ASN A 239 17.08 35.37 17.07
CA ASN A 239 15.73 35.69 16.60
C ASN A 239 14.98 34.43 16.13
N HIS A 240 15.29 33.24 16.68
CA HIS A 240 14.66 32.00 16.27
C HIS A 240 13.20 31.92 16.75
N ILE A 241 12.29 31.64 15.82
CA ILE A 241 10.87 31.38 16.11
C ILE A 241 10.64 29.88 16.00
N GLU A 242 10.36 29.22 17.12
CA GLU A 242 10.12 27.78 17.16
C GLU A 242 8.93 27.36 16.28
N ASP A 243 7.93 28.22 16.18
CA ASP A 243 6.68 27.92 15.49
C ASP A 243 6.70 28.12 13.96
N CYS A 244 7.86 28.40 13.36
CA CYS A 244 7.93 28.63 11.92
C CYS A 244 7.66 27.36 11.09
N PRO A 245 7.05 27.46 9.88
CA PRO A 245 6.64 26.30 9.09
C PRO A 245 7.78 25.31 8.77
N VAL A 246 8.99 25.84 8.53
CA VAL A 246 10.18 25.03 8.24
C VAL A 246 10.62 24.24 9.47
N ASN A 247 10.62 24.87 10.65
CA ASN A 247 10.98 24.20 11.90
C ASN A 247 9.93 23.15 12.32
N LYS A 248 8.63 23.44 12.15
CA LYS A 248 7.56 22.45 12.37
C LYS A 248 7.75 21.19 11.51
N LYS A 249 8.09 21.37 10.24
CA LYS A 249 8.35 20.24 9.32
C LYS A 249 9.60 19.46 9.73
N ARG A 250 10.66 20.16 10.19
CA ARG A 250 11.87 19.52 10.76
C ARG A 250 11.52 18.67 11.98
N LEU A 251 10.82 19.25 12.96
CA LEU A 251 10.41 18.57 14.19
C LEU A 251 9.54 17.34 13.90
N GLN A 252 8.66 17.44 12.91
CA GLN A 252 7.87 16.29 12.47
C GLN A 252 8.75 15.15 11.93
N LEU A 253 9.66 15.45 10.99
CA LEU A 253 10.56 14.46 10.40
C LEU A 253 11.47 13.80 11.46
N GLU A 254 11.99 14.59 12.40
CA GLU A 254 12.80 14.08 13.52
C GLU A 254 12.01 13.11 14.39
N LYS A 255 10.80 13.50 14.78
CA LYS A 255 9.95 12.66 15.63
C LYS A 255 9.57 11.36 14.93
N GLU A 256 9.34 11.39 13.62
CA GLU A 256 9.00 10.21 12.81
C GLU A 256 10.22 9.28 12.56
N TYR A 257 11.42 9.83 12.37
CA TYR A 257 12.62 9.03 12.11
C TYR A 257 13.40 8.64 13.37
N LEU A 258 13.71 9.62 14.23
CA LEU A 258 14.54 9.47 15.42
C LEU A 258 13.73 9.15 16.69
N GLY A 259 12.41 9.33 16.65
CA GLY A 259 11.54 9.18 17.84
C GLY A 259 11.64 10.33 18.85
N GLN A 260 12.51 11.31 18.61
CA GLN A 260 12.75 12.46 19.47
C GLN A 260 13.08 13.71 18.66
N ASN A 261 12.92 14.88 19.29
CA ASN A 261 13.24 16.16 18.66
C ASN A 261 14.62 16.66 19.09
N ILE A 262 15.31 17.30 18.15
CA ILE A 262 16.60 17.92 18.40
C ILE A 262 16.36 19.43 18.57
N PRO A 263 16.86 20.08 19.63
CA PRO A 263 16.71 21.52 19.79
C PRO A 263 17.45 22.27 18.67
N TYR A 264 16.81 23.28 18.07
CA TYR A 264 17.43 24.11 17.04
C TYR A 264 17.90 25.43 17.61
N LEU A 265 19.21 25.59 17.77
CA LEU A 265 19.84 26.78 18.35
C LEU A 265 20.06 27.90 17.30
N GLY A 266 19.10 28.09 16.40
CA GLY A 266 19.11 29.17 15.40
C GLY A 266 20.10 29.01 14.24
N SER A 267 20.85 27.91 14.18
CA SER A 267 21.90 27.66 13.18
C SER A 267 21.91 26.20 12.71
N VAL A 268 21.93 25.99 11.39
CA VAL A 268 22.04 24.66 10.78
C VAL A 268 23.32 23.92 11.19
N ILE A 269 24.43 24.64 11.38
CA ILE A 269 25.71 24.03 11.79
C ILE A 269 25.60 23.41 13.19
N LYS A 270 25.17 24.18 14.19
CA LYS A 270 24.89 23.70 15.57
C LYS A 270 23.87 22.55 15.60
N TYR A 271 22.88 22.60 14.71
CA TYR A 271 21.93 21.49 14.55
C TYR A 271 22.63 20.22 14.06
N LEU A 272 23.46 20.31 13.01
CA LEU A 272 24.20 19.17 12.45
C LEU A 272 25.20 18.61 13.46
N GLU A 273 25.82 19.45 14.30
CA GLU A 273 26.63 18.99 15.43
C GLU A 273 25.81 18.19 16.43
N SER A 274 24.63 18.68 16.79
CA SER A 274 23.71 17.96 17.70
C SER A 274 23.28 16.62 17.09
N LEU A 275 23.01 16.59 15.79
CA LEU A 275 22.69 15.37 15.05
C LEU A 275 23.86 14.38 15.04
N LYS A 276 25.10 14.86 14.90
CA LYS A 276 26.32 14.03 14.92
C LYS A 276 26.49 13.27 16.23
N TYR A 277 26.16 13.89 17.36
CA TYR A 277 26.22 13.22 18.68
C TYR A 277 25.15 12.15 18.86
N LEU A 278 24.02 12.27 18.15
CA LEU A 278 22.90 11.33 18.23
C LEU A 278 23.04 10.16 17.26
N ASP A 279 23.40 10.45 16.01
CA ASP A 279 23.59 9.46 14.95
C ASP A 279 24.61 9.97 13.94
N ILE A 280 25.84 9.44 14.03
CA ILE A 280 26.95 9.84 13.16
C ILE A 280 26.71 9.47 11.69
N ASN A 281 26.05 8.34 11.43
CA ASN A 281 25.79 7.86 10.07
C ASN A 281 24.73 8.73 9.39
N LEU A 282 23.67 9.09 10.12
CA LEU A 282 22.66 10.01 9.63
C LEU A 282 23.25 11.41 9.42
N TYR A 283 24.10 11.89 10.34
CA TYR A 283 24.79 13.17 10.19
C TYR A 283 25.59 13.24 8.88
N GLU A 284 26.44 12.24 8.60
CA GLU A 284 27.29 12.27 7.39
C GLU A 284 26.45 12.36 6.12
N LYS A 285 25.40 11.54 6.04
CA LYS A 285 24.43 11.50 4.96
C LYS A 285 23.70 12.84 4.78
N VAL A 286 23.08 13.35 5.84
CA VAL A 286 22.31 14.61 5.82
C VAL A 286 23.21 15.81 5.53
N HIS A 287 24.41 15.85 6.09
CA HIS A 287 25.38 16.94 5.87
C HIS A 287 25.85 17.00 4.41
N ASN A 288 26.17 15.86 3.82
CA ASN A 288 26.56 15.77 2.40
C ASN A 288 25.40 16.18 1.48
N SER A 289 24.20 15.63 1.72
CA SER A 289 22.99 16.01 0.98
C SER A 289 22.63 17.50 1.13
N TYR A 290 22.81 18.07 2.32
CA TYR A 290 22.59 19.51 2.59
C TYR A 290 23.57 20.39 1.82
N LYS A 291 24.87 20.07 1.85
CA LYS A 291 25.91 20.82 1.09
C LYS A 291 25.57 20.89 -0.40
N CYS A 292 25.29 19.75 -1.03
CA CYS A 292 24.92 19.67 -2.43
C CYS A 292 23.68 20.53 -2.78
N LYS A 293 22.66 20.55 -1.92
CA LYS A 293 21.45 21.37 -2.15
C LYS A 293 21.69 22.87 -1.92
N ASN A 294 22.50 23.22 -0.94
CA ASN A 294 22.80 24.63 -0.62
C ASN A 294 23.69 25.28 -1.69
N GLU A 295 24.61 24.53 -2.30
CA GLU A 295 25.39 25.00 -3.45
C GLU A 295 24.51 25.26 -4.68
N LYS A 296 23.52 24.41 -4.95
CA LYS A 296 22.54 24.62 -6.04
C LYS A 296 21.63 25.83 -5.83
N ASN A 297 21.34 26.22 -4.59
CA ASN A 297 20.51 27.39 -4.28
C ASN A 297 21.29 28.72 -4.37
N LYS A 298 22.61 28.69 -4.55
CA LYS A 298 23.46 29.88 -4.72
C LYS A 298 23.74 30.24 -6.19
N LEU A 299 23.40 29.34 -7.12
CA LEU A 299 23.43 29.54 -8.58
C LEU A 299 22.06 30.02 -9.06
#